data_AF-A0A9D2QK27-F1
#
_entry.id   AF-A0A9D2QK27-F1
#
_cell.length_a   1.000
_cell.length_b   1.000
_cell.length_c   1.000
_cell.angle_alpha   90.00
_cell.angle_beta   90.00
_cell.angle_gamma   90.00
#
_symmetry.space_group_name_H-M   'P 1'
#
loop_
_entity.id
_entity.type
_entity.pdbx_description
1 polymer ?
#
loop_
_entity_poly.entity_id
_entity_poly.type
_entity_poly.pdbx_seq_one_letter_code
_entity_poly.pdbx_strand_id
1 'polypeptide(L)'
;MNRQWKKYDQLMEKCYQGMAVGETNANDWNDCFDVLIRIIENERESNPDFGKELELLDDETDYRHDVRGWLEDYLDELDMRQMYPRLEEVCRKLLKIFEWKEEYPSDIRFMLASALGNQGRVEEARKYCEDWEAQEKDNPLAAAALIYSLIRMNDYENAEETVRQYIAENTVCSEENDVIFTAALQLYKANGNKKMEKKMDNALKEYDKALEKYLMGLDGEELEFGDMDWEMDEDD
;
A
#
# COMPACT_ATOMS: atom_id res chain seq x y z
N MET A 1 8.61 30.30 -4.76
CA MET A 1 8.76 28.92 -4.28
C MET A 1 9.56 28.91 -2.99
N ASN A 2 8.95 28.46 -1.90
CA ASN A 2 9.52 28.41 -0.55
C ASN A 2 10.88 27.68 -0.58
N ARG A 3 11.86 28.14 0.20
CA ARG A 3 13.20 27.53 0.27
C ARG A 3 13.14 26.07 0.74
N GLN A 4 12.13 25.72 1.55
CA GLN A 4 11.96 24.36 2.04
C GLN A 4 11.43 23.42 0.95
N TRP A 5 10.42 23.82 0.18
CA TRP A 5 9.94 23.05 -0.98
C TRP A 5 11.04 22.77 -2.00
N LYS A 6 11.90 23.76 -2.31
CA LYS A 6 13.08 23.53 -3.16
C LYS A 6 14.04 22.48 -2.60
N LYS A 7 14.19 22.42 -1.27
CA LYS A 7 15.04 21.42 -0.62
C LYS A 7 14.39 20.03 -0.69
N TYR A 8 13.07 19.98 -0.50
CA TYR A 8 12.29 18.75 -0.68
C TYR A 8 12.50 18.18 -2.08
N ASP A 9 12.30 18.99 -3.14
CA ASP A 9 12.44 18.52 -4.52
C ASP A 9 13.85 18.01 -4.83
N GLN A 10 14.89 18.68 -4.32
CA GLN A 10 16.27 18.23 -4.49
C GLN A 10 16.55 16.89 -3.81
N LEU A 11 15.93 16.64 -2.65
CA LEU A 11 16.08 15.37 -1.94
C LEU A 11 15.25 14.26 -2.60
N MET A 12 14.03 14.58 -3.02
CA MET A 12 13.17 13.69 -3.79
C MET A 12 13.86 13.23 -5.08
N GLU A 13 14.40 14.16 -5.88
CA GLU A 13 15.15 13.83 -7.10
C GLU A 13 16.35 12.92 -6.79
N LYS A 14 17.06 13.17 -5.69
CA LYS A 14 18.19 12.34 -5.26
C LYS A 14 17.75 10.92 -4.89
N CYS A 15 16.59 10.75 -4.26
CA CYS A 15 16.02 9.43 -3.94
C CYS A 15 15.84 8.59 -5.22
N TYR A 16 15.18 9.16 -6.23
CA TYR A 16 14.92 8.49 -7.51
C TYR A 16 16.19 8.28 -8.35
N GLN A 17 17.12 9.24 -8.36
CA GLN A 17 18.41 9.05 -9.02
C GLN A 17 19.19 7.87 -8.41
N GLY A 18 19.17 7.74 -7.08
CA GLY A 18 19.73 6.59 -6.37
C GLY A 18 19.11 5.26 -6.83
N MET A 19 17.79 5.23 -7.01
CA MET A 19 17.07 4.05 -7.53
C MET A 19 17.49 3.72 -8.96
N ALA A 20 17.55 4.71 -9.85
CA ALA A 20 17.90 4.51 -11.25
C ALA A 20 19.31 3.94 -11.45
N VAL A 21 20.27 4.29 -10.58
CA VAL A 21 21.65 3.80 -10.66
C VAL A 21 21.95 2.61 -9.75
N GLY A 22 20.96 2.15 -8.97
CA GLY A 22 21.12 1.03 -8.03
C GLY A 22 21.93 1.36 -6.77
N GLU A 23 22.13 2.63 -6.46
CA GLU A 23 22.88 3.13 -5.29
C GLU A 23 21.96 3.82 -4.27
N THR A 24 20.71 3.37 -4.15
CA THR A 24 19.73 3.98 -3.26
C THR A 24 20.17 3.99 -1.79
N ASN A 25 20.25 5.19 -1.24
CA ASN A 25 20.62 5.44 0.15
C ASN A 25 19.37 5.75 0.99
N ALA A 26 19.07 4.89 1.96
CA ALA A 26 17.92 5.06 2.85
C ALA A 26 17.95 6.38 3.64
N ASN A 27 19.14 6.96 3.87
CA ASN A 27 19.23 8.26 4.55
C ASN A 27 18.69 9.40 3.69
N ASP A 28 18.79 9.33 2.36
CA ASP A 28 18.27 10.38 1.49
C ASP A 28 16.73 10.44 1.55
N TRP A 29 16.10 9.26 1.60
CA TRP A 29 14.66 9.12 1.83
C TRP A 29 14.23 9.64 3.20
N ASN A 30 14.94 9.23 4.26
CA ASN A 30 14.65 9.69 5.62
C ASN A 30 14.79 11.22 5.75
N ASP A 31 15.84 11.79 5.17
CA ASP A 31 16.08 13.23 5.16
C ASP A 31 14.99 13.98 4.39
N CYS A 32 14.52 13.42 3.27
CA CYS A 32 13.41 13.98 2.49
C CYS A 32 12.12 13.99 3.32
N PHE A 33 11.79 12.88 3.99
CA PHE A 33 10.63 12.78 4.88
C PHE A 33 10.68 13.82 5.99
N ASP A 34 11.83 13.94 6.66
CA ASP A 34 12.02 14.90 7.74
C ASP A 34 11.86 16.36 7.26
N VAL A 35 12.23 16.66 6.00
CA VAL A 35 11.99 17.96 5.38
C VAL A 35 10.50 18.17 5.10
N LEU A 36 9.81 17.17 4.55
CA LEU A 36 8.36 17.22 4.29
C LEU A 36 7.58 17.50 5.58
N ILE A 37 7.85 16.75 6.65
CA ILE A 37 7.20 16.95 7.95
C ILE A 37 7.41 18.37 8.48
N ARG A 38 8.64 18.91 8.36
CA ARG A 38 8.93 20.29 8.78
C ARG A 38 8.20 21.33 7.95
N ILE A 39 7.99 21.08 6.65
CA ILE A 39 7.20 21.96 5.79
C ILE A 39 5.76 21.99 6.30
N ILE A 40 5.14 20.82 6.48
CA ILE A 40 3.76 20.70 6.96
C ILE A 40 3.59 21.40 8.31
N GLU A 41 4.48 21.14 9.27
CA GLU A 41 4.43 21.75 10.60
C GLU A 41 4.56 23.28 10.54
N ASN A 42 5.49 23.80 9.73
CA ASN A 42 5.71 25.24 9.57
C ASN A 42 4.53 25.95 8.89
N GLU A 43 3.99 25.38 7.80
CA GLU A 43 2.84 25.98 7.11
C GLU A 43 1.62 26.01 8.04
N ARG A 44 1.44 24.95 8.86
CA ARG A 44 0.38 24.86 9.89
C ARG A 44 0.51 25.86 11.04
N GLU A 45 1.68 26.46 11.28
CA GLU A 45 1.80 27.57 12.25
C GLU A 45 1.00 28.80 11.80
N SER A 46 0.87 29.02 10.49
CA SER A 46 0.18 30.16 9.90
C SER A 46 -1.20 29.81 9.32
N ASN A 47 -1.38 28.57 8.86
CA ASN A 47 -2.61 28.02 8.33
C ASN A 47 -2.87 26.63 8.95
N PRO A 48 -3.56 26.53 10.10
CA PRO A 48 -3.75 25.26 10.81
C PRO A 48 -4.40 24.14 9.99
N ASP A 49 -5.14 24.50 8.93
CA ASP A 49 -5.82 23.54 8.04
C ASP A 49 -4.95 23.08 6.87
N PHE A 50 -3.72 23.62 6.71
CA PHE A 50 -2.79 23.24 5.64
C PHE A 50 -2.52 21.73 5.65
N GLY A 51 -2.82 21.07 4.54
CA GLY A 51 -2.58 19.66 4.31
C GLY A 51 -3.16 18.79 5.42
N LYS A 52 -4.33 19.13 5.96
CA LYS A 52 -4.97 18.37 7.05
C LYS A 52 -5.35 16.93 6.65
N GLU A 53 -5.53 16.70 5.36
CA GLU A 53 -5.62 15.38 4.72
C GLU A 53 -4.40 15.18 3.81
N LEU A 54 -4.01 13.93 3.55
CA LEU A 54 -2.86 13.63 2.69
C LEU A 54 -3.06 14.14 1.26
N GLU A 55 -4.22 13.89 0.65
CA GLU A 55 -4.53 14.36 -0.70
C GLU A 55 -4.46 15.89 -0.84
N LEU A 56 -4.81 16.62 0.21
CA LEU A 56 -4.79 18.09 0.21
C LEU A 56 -3.37 18.67 0.07
N LEU A 57 -2.32 17.90 0.41
CA LEU A 57 -0.95 18.39 0.25
C LEU A 57 -0.57 18.63 -1.22
N ASP A 58 -1.00 17.74 -2.11
CA ASP A 58 -0.75 17.92 -3.54
C ASP A 58 -1.66 19.00 -4.13
N ASP A 59 -2.93 19.05 -3.75
CA ASP A 59 -3.86 20.12 -4.15
C ASP A 59 -3.35 21.52 -3.77
N GLU A 60 -2.94 21.71 -2.52
CA GLU A 60 -2.46 22.99 -2.00
C GLU A 60 -1.13 23.41 -2.64
N THR A 61 -0.40 22.47 -3.22
CA THR A 61 0.87 22.71 -3.91
C THR A 61 0.75 22.70 -5.43
N ASP A 62 -0.47 22.61 -5.98
CA ASP A 62 -0.72 22.57 -7.43
C ASP A 62 0.02 21.38 -8.08
N TYR A 63 0.07 20.25 -7.37
CA TYR A 63 0.69 18.99 -7.77
C TYR A 63 2.18 19.09 -8.14
N ARG A 64 2.88 20.14 -7.68
CA ARG A 64 4.26 20.41 -8.09
C ARG A 64 5.30 19.49 -7.47
N HIS A 65 4.94 18.83 -6.38
CA HIS A 65 5.88 18.13 -5.50
C HIS A 65 5.64 16.62 -5.43
N ASP A 66 4.53 16.13 -6.00
CA ASP A 66 4.15 14.70 -6.00
C ASP A 66 4.34 14.05 -4.62
N VAL A 67 3.78 14.69 -3.60
CA VAL A 67 4.01 14.32 -2.19
C VAL A 67 3.42 12.95 -1.90
N ARG A 68 2.22 12.68 -2.41
CA ARG A 68 1.57 11.38 -2.22
C ARG A 68 2.38 10.26 -2.87
N GLY A 69 2.69 10.37 -4.16
CA GLY A 69 3.43 9.33 -4.89
C GLY A 69 4.79 9.05 -4.25
N TRP A 70 5.52 10.11 -3.89
CA TRP A 70 6.80 9.95 -3.19
C TRP A 70 6.66 9.29 -1.81
N LEU A 71 5.60 9.58 -1.07
CA LEU A 71 5.37 8.99 0.26
C LEU A 71 5.05 7.49 0.17
N GLU A 72 4.26 7.08 -0.82
CA GLU A 72 3.96 5.67 -1.11
C GLU A 72 5.26 4.92 -1.41
N ASP A 73 6.08 5.43 -2.35
CA ASP A 73 7.39 4.85 -2.68
C ASP A 73 8.34 4.77 -1.46
N TYR A 74 8.32 5.78 -0.59
CA TYR A 74 9.15 5.81 0.61
C TYR A 74 8.77 4.69 1.59
N LEU A 75 7.48 4.49 1.81
CA LEU A 75 6.98 3.46 2.71
C LEU A 75 7.34 2.05 2.19
N ASP A 76 7.21 1.84 0.88
CA ASP A 76 7.64 0.60 0.21
C ASP A 76 9.15 0.36 0.33
N GLU A 77 9.98 1.40 0.12
CA GLU A 77 11.42 1.30 0.31
C GLU A 77 11.81 0.92 1.75
N LEU A 78 11.10 1.44 2.75
CA LEU A 78 11.34 1.06 4.14
C LEU A 78 10.96 -0.40 4.41
N ASP A 79 9.84 -0.90 3.88
CA ASP A 79 9.41 -2.29 4.04
C ASP A 79 10.34 -3.26 3.30
N MET A 80 10.66 -2.98 2.02
CA MET A 80 11.57 -3.78 1.21
C MET A 80 12.96 -3.91 1.83
N ARG A 81 13.46 -2.84 2.46
CA ARG A 81 14.74 -2.83 3.19
C ARG A 81 14.64 -3.39 4.61
N GLN A 82 13.46 -3.79 5.05
CA GLN A 82 13.20 -4.32 6.39
C GLN A 82 13.56 -3.33 7.50
N MET A 83 13.42 -2.03 7.22
CA MET A 83 13.69 -0.93 8.16
C MET A 83 12.51 -0.72 9.12
N TYR A 84 12.01 -1.81 9.71
CA TYR A 84 10.76 -1.84 10.47
C TYR A 84 10.68 -0.82 11.63
N PRO A 85 11.75 -0.51 12.38
CA PRO A 85 11.69 0.55 13.40
C PRO A 85 11.38 1.93 12.81
N ARG A 86 11.95 2.25 11.64
CA ARG A 86 11.69 3.52 10.95
C ARG A 86 10.33 3.51 10.28
N LEU A 87 9.94 2.39 9.66
CA LEU A 87 8.60 2.22 9.07
C LEU A 87 7.51 2.45 10.12
N GLU A 88 7.65 1.87 11.32
CA GLU A 88 6.73 2.11 12.42
C GLU A 88 6.68 3.60 12.82
N GLU A 89 7.85 4.24 12.98
CA GLU A 89 7.93 5.67 13.34
C GLU A 89 7.17 6.54 12.34
N VAL A 90 7.43 6.31 11.05
CA VAL A 90 6.81 7.04 9.94
C VAL A 90 5.31 6.80 9.90
N CYS A 91 4.86 5.54 9.94
CA CYS A 91 3.42 5.21 9.93
C CYS A 91 2.68 5.88 11.10
N ARG A 92 3.24 5.81 12.31
CA ARG A 92 2.64 6.47 13.49
C ARG A 92 2.62 7.98 13.36
N LYS A 93 3.64 8.59 12.73
CA LYS A 93 3.68 10.03 12.47
C LYS A 93 2.58 10.42 11.49
N LEU A 94 2.45 9.73 10.37
CA LEU A 94 1.42 9.98 9.35
C LEU A 94 0.00 9.83 9.92
N LEU A 95 -0.26 8.72 10.62
CA LEU A 95 -1.54 8.47 11.29
C LEU A 95 -1.92 9.56 12.31
N LYS A 96 -0.93 10.27 12.87
CA LYS A 96 -1.15 11.31 13.86
C LYS A 96 -1.34 12.71 13.26
N ILE A 97 -0.68 13.02 12.15
CA ILE A 97 -0.65 14.38 11.62
C ILE A 97 -1.80 14.67 10.64
N PHE A 98 -2.41 13.65 10.04
CA PHE A 98 -3.57 13.82 9.16
C PHE A 98 -4.87 13.44 9.89
N GLU A 99 -5.98 14.02 9.42
CA GLU A 99 -7.31 13.81 10.03
C GLU A 99 -7.99 12.52 9.57
N TRP A 100 -7.71 12.05 8.35
CA TRP A 100 -8.24 10.82 7.75
C TRP A 100 -9.77 10.79 7.70
N LYS A 101 -10.41 11.89 7.30
CA LYS A 101 -11.87 11.97 7.14
C LYS A 101 -12.34 11.64 5.73
N GLU A 102 -11.53 11.96 4.73
CA GLU A 102 -11.85 11.76 3.31
C GLU A 102 -11.28 10.44 2.78
N GLU A 103 -10.08 10.08 3.23
CA GLU A 103 -9.40 8.83 2.89
C GLU A 103 -9.15 7.99 4.15
N TYR A 104 -9.28 6.66 4.03
CA TYR A 104 -8.95 5.73 5.10
C TYR A 104 -7.48 5.30 4.96
N PRO A 105 -6.64 5.41 6.01
CA PRO A 105 -5.20 5.14 5.94
C PRO A 105 -4.89 3.64 5.99
N SER A 106 -5.63 2.83 5.25
CA SER A 106 -5.59 1.36 5.33
C SER A 106 -4.19 0.82 5.05
N ASP A 107 -3.50 1.33 4.02
CA ASP A 107 -2.15 0.88 3.68
C ASP A 107 -1.14 1.24 4.77
N ILE A 108 -1.23 2.46 5.33
CA ILE A 108 -0.36 2.89 6.43
C ILE A 108 -0.60 2.04 7.68
N ARG A 109 -1.86 1.69 7.98
CA ARG A 109 -2.19 0.80 9.10
C ARG A 109 -1.70 -0.63 8.85
N PHE A 110 -1.81 -1.11 7.62
CA PHE A 110 -1.33 -2.43 7.21
C PHE A 110 0.19 -2.53 7.38
N MET A 111 0.93 -1.53 6.88
CA MET A 111 2.37 -1.45 7.04
C MET A 111 2.82 -1.31 8.49
N LEU A 112 2.09 -0.55 9.31
CA LEU A 112 2.34 -0.49 10.75
C LEU A 112 2.18 -1.86 11.42
N ALA A 113 1.11 -2.60 11.11
CA ALA A 113 0.91 -3.95 11.63
C ALA A 113 2.04 -4.91 11.20
N SER A 114 2.45 -4.84 9.92
CA SER A 114 3.58 -5.60 9.39
C SER A 114 4.89 -5.27 10.14
N ALA A 115 5.19 -3.98 10.32
CA ALA A 115 6.39 -3.50 11.00
C ALA A 115 6.44 -3.96 12.47
N LEU A 116 5.31 -3.93 13.19
CA LEU A 116 5.23 -4.44 14.56
C LEU A 116 5.52 -5.95 14.61
N GLY A 117 4.86 -6.72 13.74
CA GLY A 117 5.04 -8.16 13.67
C GLY A 117 6.46 -8.58 13.30
N ASN A 118 7.09 -7.90 12.35
CA ASN A 118 8.47 -8.17 11.93
C ASN A 118 9.53 -7.75 12.96
N GLN A 119 9.19 -6.86 13.89
CA GLN A 119 10.03 -6.56 15.05
C GLN A 119 9.88 -7.57 16.19
N GLY A 120 9.08 -8.63 16.01
CA GLY A 120 8.81 -9.65 17.02
C GLY A 120 7.78 -9.21 18.08
N ARG A 121 7.14 -8.05 17.91
CA ARG A 121 6.07 -7.55 18.80
C ARG A 121 4.71 -8.13 18.35
N VAL A 122 4.64 -9.45 18.27
CA VAL A 122 3.49 -10.16 17.65
C VAL A 122 2.19 -9.97 18.41
N GLU A 123 2.22 -9.87 19.74
CA GLU A 123 1.03 -9.63 20.56
C GLU A 123 0.49 -8.20 20.38
N GLU A 124 1.38 -7.22 20.23
CA GLU A 124 0.98 -5.84 19.95
C GLU A 124 0.41 -5.72 18.55
N ALA A 125 1.05 -6.34 17.55
CA ALA A 125 0.55 -6.37 16.18
C ALA A 125 -0.85 -7.01 16.12
N ARG A 126 -1.05 -8.15 16.79
CA ARG A 126 -2.36 -8.81 16.89
C ARG A 126 -3.41 -7.87 17.48
N LYS A 127 -3.14 -7.29 18.65
CA LYS A 127 -4.11 -6.42 19.33
C LYS A 127 -4.46 -5.22 18.44
N TYR A 128 -3.46 -4.62 17.80
CA TYR A 128 -3.66 -3.52 16.87
C TYR A 128 -4.57 -3.92 15.70
N CYS A 129 -4.37 -5.09 15.10
CA CYS A 129 -5.22 -5.60 14.03
C CYS A 129 -6.65 -5.94 14.50
N GLU A 130 -6.80 -6.55 15.69
CA GLU A 130 -8.12 -6.83 16.29
C GLU A 130 -8.90 -5.53 16.54
N ASP A 131 -8.24 -4.52 17.10
CA ASP A 131 -8.86 -3.20 17.33
C ASP A 131 -9.23 -2.51 16.01
N TRP A 132 -8.42 -2.66 14.96
CA TRP A 132 -8.67 -2.08 13.64
C TRP A 132 -9.81 -2.77 12.89
N GLU A 133 -9.80 -4.11 12.79
CA GLU A 133 -10.90 -4.87 12.15
C GLU A 133 -12.23 -4.62 12.86
N ALA A 134 -12.24 -4.55 14.20
CA ALA A 134 -13.46 -4.26 14.94
C ALA A 134 -14.02 -2.86 14.67
N GLN A 135 -13.17 -1.88 14.35
CA GLN A 135 -13.56 -0.52 13.99
C GLN A 135 -14.03 -0.43 12.52
N GLU A 136 -13.46 -1.26 11.65
CA GLU A 136 -13.66 -1.20 10.20
C GLU A 136 -13.96 -2.59 9.63
N LYS A 137 -15.10 -3.17 10.04
CA LYS A 137 -15.47 -4.57 9.73
C LYS A 137 -15.52 -4.92 8.26
N ASP A 138 -15.83 -3.96 7.39
CA ASP A 138 -15.92 -4.18 5.96
C ASP A 138 -14.60 -3.83 5.23
N ASN A 139 -13.53 -3.53 5.98
CA ASN A 139 -12.22 -3.21 5.40
C ASN A 139 -11.41 -4.49 5.12
N PRO A 140 -11.17 -4.83 3.84
CA PRO A 140 -10.47 -6.05 3.46
C PRO A 140 -9.00 -6.06 3.90
N LEU A 141 -8.34 -4.89 3.96
CA LEU A 141 -6.98 -4.77 4.47
C LEU A 141 -6.91 -5.02 5.98
N ALA A 142 -7.90 -4.55 6.74
CA ALA A 142 -7.96 -4.80 8.18
C ALA A 142 -8.08 -6.32 8.47
N ALA A 143 -8.97 -7.01 7.74
CA ALA A 143 -9.13 -8.45 7.81
C ALA A 143 -7.84 -9.20 7.43
N ALA A 144 -7.20 -8.80 6.33
CA ALA A 144 -5.95 -9.41 5.89
C ALA A 144 -4.81 -9.19 6.90
N ALA A 145 -4.67 -7.98 7.46
CA ALA A 145 -3.67 -7.67 8.49
C ALA A 145 -3.88 -8.52 9.75
N LEU A 146 -5.14 -8.73 10.15
CA LEU A 146 -5.48 -9.62 11.27
C LEU A 146 -5.07 -11.06 10.98
N ILE A 147 -5.40 -11.60 9.80
CA ILE A 147 -5.00 -12.96 9.38
C ILE A 147 -3.48 -13.11 9.43
N TYR A 148 -2.72 -12.16 8.86
CA TYR A 148 -1.26 -12.20 8.90
C TYR A 148 -0.70 -12.16 10.33
N SER A 149 -1.28 -11.34 11.21
CA SER A 149 -0.86 -11.29 12.62
C SER A 149 -1.07 -12.63 13.34
N LEU A 150 -2.19 -13.30 13.07
CA LEU A 150 -2.52 -14.61 13.65
C LEU A 150 -1.61 -15.71 13.12
N ILE A 151 -1.28 -15.70 11.81
CA ILE A 151 -0.30 -16.62 11.21
C ILE A 151 1.06 -16.50 11.92
N ARG A 152 1.54 -15.27 12.18
CA ARG A 152 2.81 -15.04 12.88
C ARG A 152 2.82 -15.59 14.30
N MET A 153 1.65 -15.67 14.94
CA MET A 153 1.48 -16.28 16.26
C MET A 153 1.25 -17.80 16.21
N ASN A 154 1.20 -18.41 15.02
CA ASN A 154 0.76 -19.80 14.78
C ASN A 154 -0.68 -20.07 15.25
N ASP A 155 -1.51 -19.02 15.34
CA ASP A 155 -2.91 -19.11 15.76
C ASP A 155 -3.80 -19.37 14.52
N TYR A 156 -3.62 -20.55 13.93
CA TYR A 156 -4.25 -20.91 12.66
C TYR A 156 -5.77 -21.10 12.78
N GLU A 157 -6.27 -21.45 13.95
CA GLU A 157 -7.70 -21.65 14.20
C GLU A 157 -8.45 -20.31 14.11
N ASN A 158 -7.98 -19.29 14.83
CA ASN A 158 -8.57 -17.96 14.75
C ASN A 158 -8.37 -17.34 13.36
N ALA A 159 -7.22 -17.57 12.72
CA ALA A 159 -7.00 -17.09 11.35
C ALA A 159 -8.01 -17.71 10.36
N GLU A 160 -8.34 -18.99 10.50
CA GLU A 160 -9.34 -19.67 9.67
C GLU A 160 -10.77 -19.20 10.01
N GLU A 161 -11.05 -18.83 11.25
CA GLU A 161 -12.31 -18.18 11.62
C GLU A 161 -12.44 -16.81 10.94
N THR A 162 -11.43 -15.95 10.99
CA THR A 162 -11.42 -14.67 10.27
C THR A 162 -11.63 -14.88 8.78
N VAL A 163 -10.90 -15.80 8.14
CA VAL A 163 -11.10 -16.12 6.70
C VAL A 163 -12.55 -16.49 6.39
N ARG A 164 -13.20 -17.30 7.24
CA ARG A 164 -14.60 -17.74 7.04
C ARG A 164 -15.62 -16.63 7.20
N GLN A 165 -15.29 -15.53 7.88
CA GLN A 165 -16.17 -14.37 8.00
C GLN A 165 -16.26 -13.60 6.67
N TYR A 166 -15.17 -13.56 5.90
CA TYR A 166 -15.09 -12.80 4.65
C TYR A 166 -15.23 -13.66 3.38
N ILE A 167 -14.73 -14.88 3.41
CA ILE A 167 -14.71 -15.81 2.27
C ILE A 167 -15.70 -16.95 2.51
N ALA A 168 -16.92 -16.78 2.01
CA ALA A 168 -17.93 -17.83 1.93
C ALA A 168 -17.63 -18.80 0.76
N GLU A 169 -18.42 -19.87 0.64
CA GLU A 169 -18.17 -20.90 -0.38
C GLU A 169 -18.21 -20.36 -1.82
N ASN A 170 -19.06 -19.37 -2.06
CA ASN A 170 -19.33 -18.72 -3.33
C ASN A 170 -18.76 -17.30 -3.46
N THR A 171 -17.94 -16.84 -2.51
CA THR A 171 -17.25 -15.55 -2.64
C THR A 171 -16.30 -15.63 -3.83
N VAL A 172 -16.46 -14.70 -4.76
CA VAL A 172 -15.58 -14.54 -5.93
C VAL A 172 -14.45 -13.59 -5.55
N CYS A 173 -13.23 -13.93 -5.97
CA CYS A 173 -12.07 -13.06 -5.83
C CYS A 173 -12.19 -11.87 -6.79
N SER A 174 -12.01 -10.66 -6.27
CA SER A 174 -12.07 -9.39 -7.01
C SER A 174 -11.03 -8.42 -6.46
N GLU A 175 -10.86 -7.27 -7.13
CA GLU A 175 -9.98 -6.18 -6.70
C GLU A 175 -10.24 -5.72 -5.26
N GLU A 176 -11.50 -5.77 -4.82
CA GLU A 176 -11.88 -5.34 -3.47
C GLU A 176 -11.50 -6.35 -2.38
N ASN A 177 -11.23 -7.62 -2.69
CA ASN A 177 -11.06 -8.65 -1.66
C ASN A 177 -9.87 -9.62 -1.89
N ASP A 178 -9.12 -9.44 -2.97
CA ASP A 178 -7.95 -10.25 -3.33
C ASP A 178 -6.88 -10.29 -2.22
N VAL A 179 -6.75 -9.21 -1.45
CA VAL A 179 -5.85 -9.14 -0.30
C VAL A 179 -6.20 -10.17 0.78
N ILE A 180 -7.49 -10.44 0.99
CA ILE A 180 -7.97 -11.47 1.93
C ILE A 180 -7.69 -12.86 1.36
N PHE A 181 -7.92 -13.08 0.07
CA PHE A 181 -7.59 -14.34 -0.60
C PHE A 181 -6.09 -14.64 -0.54
N THR A 182 -5.26 -13.62 -0.71
CA THR A 182 -3.80 -13.71 -0.58
C THR A 182 -3.40 -14.08 0.84
N ALA A 183 -3.96 -13.41 1.85
CA ALA A 183 -3.73 -13.76 3.26
C ALA A 183 -4.20 -15.19 3.60
N ALA A 184 -5.37 -15.60 3.09
CA ALA A 184 -5.90 -16.96 3.24
C ALA A 184 -5.01 -18.01 2.59
N LEU A 185 -4.44 -17.72 1.40
CA LEU A 185 -3.47 -18.60 0.76
C LEU A 185 -2.23 -18.81 1.65
N GLN A 186 -1.72 -17.74 2.27
CA GLN A 186 -0.58 -17.84 3.19
C GLN A 186 -0.94 -18.63 4.45
N LEU A 187 -2.14 -18.46 4.99
CA LEU A 187 -2.65 -19.28 6.10
C LEU A 187 -2.63 -20.77 5.76
N TYR A 188 -3.20 -21.15 4.61
CA TYR A 188 -3.32 -22.57 4.25
C TYR A 188 -1.98 -23.20 3.84
N LYS A 189 -1.03 -22.40 3.36
CA LYS A 189 0.37 -22.82 3.21
C LYS A 189 1.00 -23.10 4.57
N ALA A 190 0.84 -22.20 5.54
CA ALA A 190 1.41 -22.30 6.87
C ALA A 190 0.83 -23.47 7.69
N ASN A 191 -0.48 -23.69 7.62
CA ASN A 191 -1.15 -24.77 8.36
C ASN A 191 -1.14 -26.14 7.65
N GLY A 192 -0.67 -26.19 6.39
CA GLY A 192 -0.54 -27.43 5.61
C GLY A 192 -1.84 -27.94 4.95
N ASN A 193 -2.93 -27.17 4.96
CA ASN A 193 -4.21 -27.54 4.35
C ASN A 193 -4.15 -27.41 2.81
N LYS A 194 -3.61 -28.44 2.15
CA LYS A 194 -3.41 -28.48 0.69
C LYS A 194 -4.69 -28.31 -0.13
N LYS A 195 -5.84 -28.72 0.40
CA LYS A 195 -7.13 -28.58 -0.29
C LYS A 195 -7.53 -27.11 -0.39
N MET A 196 -7.48 -26.40 0.73
CA MET A 196 -7.86 -24.99 0.78
C MET A 196 -6.80 -24.10 0.15
N GLU A 197 -5.51 -24.43 0.31
CA GLU A 197 -4.41 -23.79 -0.43
C GLU A 197 -4.69 -23.77 -1.93
N LYS A 198 -4.99 -24.93 -2.52
CA LYS A 198 -5.32 -25.04 -3.95
C LYS A 198 -6.59 -24.26 -4.32
N LYS A 199 -7.60 -24.22 -3.44
CA LYS A 199 -8.82 -23.45 -3.67
C LYS A 199 -8.50 -21.95 -3.76
N MET A 200 -7.74 -21.41 -2.82
CA MET A 200 -7.37 -19.99 -2.80
C MET A 200 -6.47 -19.64 -4.00
N ASP A 201 -5.46 -20.47 -4.29
CA ASP A 201 -4.56 -20.30 -5.45
C ASP A 201 -5.30 -20.29 -6.79
N ASN A 202 -6.30 -21.16 -6.95
CA ASN A 202 -7.13 -21.14 -8.16
C ASN A 202 -7.98 -19.87 -8.26
N ALA A 203 -8.58 -19.41 -7.16
CA ALA A 203 -9.41 -18.20 -7.17
C ALA A 203 -8.60 -16.95 -7.55
N LEU A 204 -7.39 -16.80 -7.00
CA LEU A 204 -6.47 -15.73 -7.37
C LEU A 204 -6.08 -15.80 -8.85
N LYS A 205 -5.72 -16.99 -9.37
CA LYS A 205 -5.39 -17.16 -10.79
C LYS A 205 -6.55 -16.90 -11.75
N GLU A 206 -7.79 -17.16 -11.33
CA GLU A 206 -8.97 -16.82 -12.11
C GLU A 206 -9.19 -15.31 -12.16
N TYR A 207 -8.98 -14.62 -11.03
CA TYR A 207 -8.99 -13.16 -10.97
C TYR A 207 -7.89 -12.53 -11.83
N ASP A 208 -6.63 -13.00 -11.72
CA ASP A 208 -5.50 -12.49 -12.51
C ASP A 208 -5.78 -12.59 -14.02
N LYS A 209 -6.36 -13.71 -14.48
CA LYS A 209 -6.73 -13.90 -15.89
C LYS A 209 -7.85 -12.97 -16.33
N ALA A 210 -8.84 -12.72 -15.47
CA ALA A 210 -9.92 -11.80 -15.77
C ALA A 210 -9.38 -10.37 -15.90
N LEU A 211 -8.47 -9.98 -15.00
CA LEU A 211 -7.80 -8.69 -15.04
C LEU A 211 -6.93 -8.54 -16.29
N GLU A 212 -6.14 -9.55 -16.64
CA GLU A 212 -5.34 -9.57 -17.88
C GLU A 212 -6.22 -9.39 -19.12
N LYS A 213 -7.35 -10.10 -19.18
CA LYS A 213 -8.30 -10.00 -20.29
C LYS A 213 -8.92 -8.60 -20.39
N TYR A 214 -9.31 -8.02 -19.26
CA TYR A 214 -9.81 -6.65 -19.17
C TYR A 214 -8.78 -5.63 -19.67
N LEU A 215 -7.53 -5.72 -19.18
CA LEU A 215 -6.43 -4.84 -19.58
C LEU A 215 -6.04 -4.98 -21.06
N MET A 216 -6.17 -6.19 -21.62
CA MET A 216 -5.97 -6.44 -23.05
C MET A 216 -7.15 -5.99 -23.92
N GLY A 217 -8.21 -5.40 -23.35
CA GLY A 217 -9.39 -4.93 -24.09
C GLY A 217 -10.25 -6.06 -24.67
N LEU A 218 -10.03 -7.30 -24.24
CA LEU A 218 -10.67 -8.49 -24.81
C LEU A 218 -12.11 -8.72 -24.30
N ASP A 219 -12.64 -7.79 -23.50
CA ASP A 219 -13.96 -7.92 -22.86
C ASP A 219 -14.99 -6.82 -23.17
N GLY A 220 -14.75 -5.92 -24.15
CA GLY A 220 -15.90 -5.16 -24.68
C GLY A 220 -15.66 -3.82 -25.35
N GLU A 221 -14.73 -3.72 -26.29
CA GLU A 221 -14.96 -3.04 -27.56
C GLU A 221 -13.93 -3.60 -28.54
N GLU A 222 -14.39 -4.10 -29.68
CA GLU A 222 -13.53 -4.13 -30.86
C GLU A 222 -13.04 -2.69 -31.04
N LEU A 223 -11.83 -2.39 -30.55
CA LEU A 223 -11.03 -1.40 -31.26
C LEU A 223 -10.84 -2.02 -32.64
N GLU A 224 -11.73 -1.68 -33.57
CA GLU A 224 -11.34 -1.50 -34.95
C GLU A 224 -10.17 -0.52 -34.90
N PHE A 225 -8.97 -1.06 -34.66
CA PHE A 225 -7.77 -0.59 -35.32
C PHE A 225 -8.07 -0.78 -36.80
N GLY A 226 -8.87 0.14 -37.36
CA GLY A 226 -9.06 0.25 -38.79
C GLY A 226 -7.68 0.39 -39.35
N ASP A 227 -7.28 -0.63 -40.12
CA ASP A 227 -6.02 -0.80 -40.84
C ASP A 227 -5.24 0.52 -40.94
N MET A 228 -4.39 0.79 -39.94
CA MET A 228 -3.40 1.84 -40.07
C MET A 228 -2.26 1.21 -40.86
N ASP A 229 -2.47 1.13 -42.18
CA ASP A 229 -1.43 0.91 -43.16
C ASP A 229 -0.39 2.00 -42.91
N TRP A 230 0.69 1.62 -42.21
CA TRP A 230 1.91 2.40 -42.21
C TRP A 230 2.51 2.24 -43.60
N GLU A 231 2.04 3.05 -44.54
CA GLU A 231 2.81 3.38 -45.74
C GLU A 231 4.14 3.96 -45.24
N MET A 232 5.15 3.10 -45.22
CA MET A 232 6.54 3.53 -45.22
C MET A 232 6.75 4.23 -46.54
N ASP A 233 6.65 5.56 -46.52
CA ASP A 233 7.20 6.39 -47.58
C ASP A 233 8.73 6.20 -47.57
N GLU A 234 9.19 5.24 -48.38
CA GLU A 234 10.51 5.30 -48.99
C GLU A 234 10.52 6.46 -50.00
N ASP A 235 11.56 7.29 -49.91
CA ASP A 235 12.10 8.24 -50.90
C ASP A 235 11.90 9.75 -50.60
N ASP A 236 12.90 10.39 -49.96
CA ASP A 236 13.98 11.18 -50.62
C ASP A 236 14.95 11.81 -49.58
#